data_AF-A0A183I1D1-F1
#
_entry.id   AF-A0A183I1D1-F1
#
_cell.length_a   1.000
_cell.length_b   1.000
_cell.length_c   1.000
_cell.angle_alpha   90.00
_cell.angle_beta   90.00
_cell.angle_gamma   90.00
#
_symmetry.space_group_name_H-M   'P 1'
#
loop_
_entity.id
_entity.type
_entity.pdbx_description
1 polymer ?
#
loop_
_entity_poly.entity_id
_entity_poly.type
_entity_poly.pdbx_seq_one_letter_code
_entity_poly.pdbx_strand_id
1 'polypeptide(L)'
;MPEVLGSLAERNLGIDINHKYDRKVRRKAPKSEDPYLRVLVKMENTCLLQGPRKHRLAERHFGPAPGVPHSHTKPLVRSKGRKFERARGRRKSRGYRN
;
A
#
# COMPACT_ATOMS: atom_id res chain seq x y z
N MET A 1 43.83 -34.45 37.17
CA MET A 1 44.54 -33.85 36.02
C MET A 1 44.41 -34.80 34.85
N PRO A 2 44.02 -34.38 33.63
CA PRO A 2 44.04 -33.01 33.05
C PRO A 2 42.60 -32.46 32.85
N GLU A 3 42.27 -31.20 33.13
CA GLU A 3 42.62 -29.97 32.40
C GLU A 3 42.59 -30.10 30.87
N VAL A 4 41.43 -29.82 30.26
CA VAL A 4 41.45 -29.06 28.99
C VAL A 4 40.31 -28.05 29.02
N LEU A 5 40.71 -26.80 29.19
CA LEU A 5 39.98 -25.59 28.87
C LEU A 5 39.13 -25.79 27.60
N GLY A 6 37.84 -26.04 27.77
CA GLY A 6 36.84 -25.94 26.73
C GLY A 6 36.72 -24.48 26.33
N SER A 7 37.63 -24.10 25.43
CA SER A 7 37.74 -22.86 24.68
C SER A 7 36.62 -21.83 24.90
N LEU A 8 37.02 -20.58 25.15
CA LEU A 8 36.29 -19.34 24.84
C LEU A 8 35.91 -19.21 23.34
N ALA A 9 35.83 -20.32 22.61
CA ALA A 9 35.55 -20.45 21.19
C ALA A 9 34.09 -20.84 20.89
N GLU A 10 33.19 -20.85 21.87
CA GLU A 10 31.76 -20.65 21.57
C GLU A 10 31.49 -19.15 21.39
N ARG A 11 32.23 -18.62 20.42
CA ARG A 11 32.07 -17.31 19.83
C ARG A 11 30.67 -17.23 19.25
N ASN A 12 29.94 -16.20 19.63
CA ASN A 12 29.00 -15.50 18.76
C ASN A 12 28.21 -16.42 17.80
N LEU A 13 27.37 -17.30 18.34
CA LEU A 13 26.28 -17.90 17.56
C LEU A 13 25.29 -16.78 17.27
N GLY A 14 25.56 -16.00 16.21
CA GLY A 14 24.66 -14.98 15.72
C GLY A 14 23.31 -15.65 15.47
N ILE A 15 22.30 -15.26 16.26
CA ILE A 15 20.94 -15.75 16.08
C ILE A 15 20.45 -15.23 14.74
N ASP A 16 20.14 -16.12 13.81
CA ASP A 16 19.54 -15.77 12.52
C ASP A 16 18.08 -15.31 12.73
N ILE A 17 17.93 -14.04 13.08
CA ILE A 17 16.64 -13.36 13.16
C ILE A 17 16.32 -12.64 11.86
N ASN A 18 15.09 -12.83 11.37
CA ASN A 18 14.59 -12.13 10.19
C ASN A 18 14.17 -10.70 10.55
N HIS A 19 15.07 -9.74 10.31
CA HIS A 19 14.85 -8.33 10.62
C HIS A 19 14.03 -7.55 9.56
N LYS A 20 13.46 -8.23 8.56
CA LYS A 20 12.77 -7.58 7.42
C LYS A 20 11.60 -6.70 7.86
N TYR A 21 10.94 -7.06 8.96
CA TYR A 21 9.71 -6.42 9.42
C TYR A 21 9.86 -5.62 10.72
N ASP A 22 11.08 -5.48 11.24
CA ASP A 22 11.33 -4.81 12.53
C ASP A 22 11.01 -3.32 12.48
N ARG A 23 11.31 -2.69 11.34
CA ARG A 23 10.98 -1.29 11.11
C ARG A 23 9.53 -1.14 10.66
N LYS A 24 8.66 -0.72 11.58
CA LYS A 24 7.26 -0.39 11.27
C LYS A 24 7.15 0.96 10.58
N VAL A 25 6.57 0.97 9.37
CA VAL A 25 6.26 2.21 8.63
C VAL A 25 4.98 2.83 9.18
N ARG A 26 5.13 3.81 10.08
CA ARG A 26 4.04 4.62 10.63
C ARG A 26 4.49 6.06 10.78
N ARG A 27 3.57 7.01 10.66
CA ARG A 27 3.85 8.43 10.93
C ARG A 27 4.02 8.62 12.44
N LYS A 28 5.12 9.28 12.85
CA LYS A 28 5.37 9.71 14.25
C LYS A 28 5.03 11.19 14.49
N ALA A 29 5.05 11.99 13.43
CA ALA A 29 4.75 13.42 13.42
C ALA A 29 4.02 13.79 12.09
N PRO A 30 3.27 14.90 12.04
CA PRO A 30 2.72 15.42 10.79
C PRO A 30 3.83 15.77 9.79
N LYS A 31 3.54 15.70 8.49
CA LYS A 31 4.49 16.12 7.43
C LYS A 31 4.49 17.64 7.21
N SER A 32 3.41 18.33 7.60
CA SER A 32 3.26 19.78 7.42
C SER A 32 3.99 20.53 8.53
N GLU A 33 4.66 21.63 8.18
CA GLU A 33 5.36 22.54 9.12
C GLU A 33 4.46 23.66 9.66
N ASP A 34 3.15 23.62 9.38
CA ASP A 34 2.18 24.58 9.90
C ASP A 34 2.20 24.62 11.44
N PRO A 35 2.47 25.79 12.06
CA PRO A 35 2.58 25.91 13.52
C PRO A 35 1.29 25.57 14.25
N TYR A 36 0.11 25.81 13.66
CA TYR A 36 -1.18 25.55 14.31
C TYR A 36 -1.49 24.06 14.42
N LEU A 37 -1.06 23.27 13.44
CA LEU A 37 -1.23 21.82 13.45
C LEU A 37 -0.52 21.17 14.65
N ARG A 38 0.60 21.75 15.11
CA ARG A 38 1.36 21.25 16.27
C ARG A 38 0.66 21.54 17.61
N VAL A 39 -0.11 22.62 17.68
CA VAL A 39 -0.91 22.99 18.87
C VAL A 39 -2.20 22.15 18.92
N LEU A 40 -2.88 21.97 17.78
CA LEU A 40 -4.14 21.23 17.69
C LEU A 40 -4.01 19.73 18.01
N VAL A 41 -2.85 19.13 17.76
CA VAL A 41 -2.58 17.71 18.11
C VAL A 41 -2.71 17.42 19.61
N LYS A 42 -2.69 18.44 20.48
CA LYS A 42 -2.81 18.29 21.94
C LYS A 42 -4.23 18.49 22.51
N MET A 43 -5.24 18.83 21.72
CA MET A 43 -6.62 19.01 22.22
C MET A 43 -7.40 17.69 22.25
N GLU A 44 -8.04 17.36 23.38
CA GLU A 44 -8.63 16.02 23.64
C GLU A 44 -10.17 15.99 23.68
N ASN A 45 -10.87 17.13 23.49
CA ASN A 45 -12.31 17.26 23.82
C ASN A 45 -13.21 17.47 22.59
N THR A 46 -13.09 16.65 21.53
CA THR A 46 -13.97 16.76 20.35
C THR A 46 -14.39 15.41 19.76
N CYS A 47 -15.60 15.34 19.21
CA CYS A 47 -16.07 14.19 18.44
C CYS A 47 -15.47 14.19 17.02
N LEU A 48 -14.80 13.10 16.65
CA LEU A 48 -14.15 12.97 15.35
C LEU A 48 -15.11 12.41 14.30
N LEU A 49 -15.45 13.20 13.28
CA LEU A 49 -16.11 12.72 12.06
C LEU A 49 -15.09 12.51 10.95
N GLN A 50 -15.27 11.45 10.14
CA GLN A 50 -14.41 11.17 9.00
C GLN A 50 -15.21 11.17 7.69
N GLY A 51 -14.68 11.88 6.70
CA GLY A 51 -15.20 11.81 5.34
C GLY A 51 -14.91 10.46 4.67
N PRO A 52 -15.66 10.10 3.61
CA PRO A 52 -15.47 8.85 2.87
C PRO A 52 -14.11 8.83 2.14
N ARG A 53 -13.18 8.00 2.61
CA ARG A 53 -11.80 7.92 2.08
C ARG A 53 -11.71 7.31 0.67
N LYS A 54 -12.63 6.40 0.32
CA LYS A 54 -12.59 5.59 -0.91
C LYS A 54 -13.41 6.15 -2.08
N HIS A 55 -14.06 7.31 -1.92
CA HIS A 55 -14.85 7.92 -3.00
C HIS A 55 -14.03 8.64 -4.08
N ARG A 56 -12.71 8.74 -3.91
CA ARG A 56 -11.82 9.43 -4.85
C ARG A 56 -11.80 8.75 -6.22
N LEU A 57 -11.66 9.53 -7.29
CA LEU A 57 -11.57 8.99 -8.66
C LEU A 57 -10.38 8.03 -8.83
N ALA A 58 -9.27 8.27 -8.12
CA ALA A 58 -8.11 7.39 -8.12
C ALA A 58 -8.46 5.95 -7.71
N GLU A 59 -9.35 5.79 -6.73
CA GLU A 59 -9.74 4.46 -6.20
C GLU A 59 -10.49 3.62 -7.24
N ARG A 60 -11.12 4.25 -8.24
CA ARG A 60 -11.77 3.54 -9.36
C ARG A 60 -10.77 2.86 -10.29
N HIS A 61 -9.51 3.29 -10.26
CA HIS A 61 -8.42 2.70 -11.03
C HIS A 61 -7.67 1.61 -10.26
N PHE A 62 -7.98 1.40 -8.99
CA PHE A 62 -7.40 0.32 -8.18
C PHE A 62 -8.18 -0.99 -8.36
N GLY A 63 -7.58 -2.09 -7.90
CA GLY A 63 -8.14 -3.43 -8.00
C GLY A 63 -7.59 -4.22 -9.19
N PRO A 64 -8.27 -5.31 -9.59
CA PRO A 64 -7.84 -6.19 -10.66
C PRO A 64 -7.58 -5.46 -11.98
N ALA A 65 -6.65 -5.99 -12.79
CA ALA A 65 -6.26 -5.34 -14.03
C ALA A 65 -7.46 -5.15 -14.98
N PRO A 66 -7.60 -3.98 -15.64
CA PRO A 66 -8.69 -3.73 -16.58
C PRO A 66 -8.67 -4.74 -17.73
N GLY A 67 -9.74 -5.54 -17.83
CA GLY A 67 -9.85 -6.57 -18.87
C GLY A 67 -9.61 -7.99 -18.37
N VAL A 68 -9.33 -8.21 -17.08
CA VAL A 68 -9.53 -9.53 -16.48
C VAL A 68 -11.03 -9.81 -16.39
N PRO A 69 -11.50 -11.06 -16.57
CA PRO A 69 -12.93 -11.38 -16.42
C PRO A 69 -13.48 -10.87 -15.09
N HIS A 70 -14.70 -10.32 -15.12
CA HIS A 70 -15.39 -9.75 -13.95
C HIS A 70 -14.66 -8.54 -13.30
N SER A 71 -13.67 -7.94 -13.97
CA SER A 71 -13.06 -6.68 -13.51
C SER A 71 -13.96 -5.48 -13.82
N HIS A 72 -14.14 -4.61 -12.83
CA HIS A 72 -14.85 -3.34 -12.96
C HIS A 72 -13.93 -2.12 -12.86
N THR A 73 -12.62 -2.34 -12.80
CA THR A 73 -11.60 -1.29 -12.69
C THR A 73 -11.59 -0.40 -13.92
N LYS A 74 -11.65 0.91 -13.70
CA LYS A 74 -11.68 1.91 -14.77
C LYS A 74 -10.31 1.96 -15.46
N PRO A 75 -10.22 1.81 -16.80
CA PRO A 75 -8.96 1.94 -17.51
C PRO A 75 -8.47 3.40 -17.54
N LEU A 76 -7.15 3.57 -17.63
CA LEU A 76 -6.49 4.86 -17.77
C LEU A 76 -6.38 5.22 -19.26
N VAL A 77 -7.42 5.87 -19.80
CA VAL A 77 -7.50 6.26 -21.22
C VAL A 77 -7.28 7.75 -21.36
N ARG A 78 -6.46 8.19 -22.33
CA ARG A 78 -6.17 9.63 -22.58
C ARG A 78 -7.42 10.44 -22.92
N SER A 79 -8.34 9.86 -23.68
CA SER A 79 -9.56 10.52 -24.16
C SER A 79 -10.73 9.54 -24.17
N LYS A 80 -11.95 10.06 -24.00
CA LYS A 80 -13.17 9.25 -24.04
C LYS A 80 -13.78 9.31 -25.44
N GLY A 81 -14.20 8.16 -25.98
CA GLY A 81 -14.90 8.12 -27.27
C GLY A 81 -15.04 6.71 -27.83
N ARG A 82 -15.78 6.58 -28.94
CA ARG A 82 -16.03 5.28 -29.61
C ARG A 82 -14.74 4.60 -30.09
N LYS A 83 -13.73 5.39 -30.47
CA LYS A 83 -12.45 4.93 -31.02
C LYS A 83 -11.41 4.56 -29.95
N PHE A 84 -11.63 4.90 -28.68
CA PHE A 84 -10.64 4.70 -27.61
C PHE A 84 -11.01 3.51 -26.74
N GLU A 85 -10.22 2.43 -26.80
CA GLU A 85 -10.29 1.24 -25.91
C GLU A 85 -11.66 0.56 -25.74
N ARG A 86 -12.52 0.59 -26.77
CA ARG A 86 -13.87 -0.05 -26.77
C ARG A 86 -14.02 -1.22 -27.74
N ALA A 87 -12.96 -1.63 -28.42
CA ALA A 87 -13.01 -2.63 -29.49
C ALA A 87 -12.72 -4.06 -28.97
N ARG A 88 -11.58 -4.64 -29.31
CA ARG A 88 -11.21 -6.01 -28.93
C ARG A 88 -11.16 -6.15 -27.40
N GLY A 89 -11.65 -7.28 -26.88
CA GLY A 89 -11.65 -7.58 -25.43
C GLY A 89 -12.74 -6.88 -24.63
N ARG A 90 -13.52 -5.97 -25.22
CA ARG A 90 -14.64 -5.29 -24.56
C ARG A 90 -16.03 -5.68 -25.09
N ARG A 91 -16.10 -6.30 -26.27
CA ARG A 91 -17.36 -6.70 -26.93
C ARG A 91 -17.22 -8.03 -27.66
N LYS A 92 -18.30 -8.82 -27.67
CA LYS A 92 -18.33 -10.17 -28.27
C LYS A 92 -18.04 -10.16 -29.77
N SER A 93 -18.46 -9.11 -30.49
CA SER A 93 -18.32 -9.01 -31.95
C SER A 93 -16.91 -8.72 -32.47
N ARG A 94 -15.91 -8.49 -31.60
CA ARG A 94 -14.53 -8.22 -32.01
C ARG A 94 -13.55 -9.08 -31.20
N GLY A 95 -13.33 -10.30 -31.67
CA GLY A 95 -12.38 -11.26 -31.09
C GLY A 95 -12.95 -12.01 -29.90
N TYR A 96 -13.03 -11.35 -28.75
CA TYR A 96 -13.55 -11.93 -27.51
C TYR A 96 -14.06 -10.83 -26.57
N ARG A 97 -14.85 -11.23 -25.57
CA ARG A 97 -15.27 -10.36 -24.47
C ARG A 97 -14.81 -11.00 -23.16
N ASN A 98 -14.03 -10.25 -22.41
CA ASN A 98 -13.68 -10.57 -21.03
C ASN A 98 -14.76 -10.09 -20.08
#